data_AF-A0AAQ0A570-F1
#
_entry.id   AF-A0AAQ0A570-F1
#
_cell.length_a   1.000
_cell.length_b   1.000
_cell.length_c   1.000
_cell.angle_alpha   90.00
_cell.angle_beta   90.00
_cell.angle_gamma   90.00
#
_symmetry.space_group_name_H-M   'P 1'
#
loop_
_entity.id
_entity.type
_entity.pdbx_description
1 polymer ?
#
loop_
_entity_poly.entity_id
_entity_poly.type
_entity_poly.pdbx_seq_one_letter_code
_entity_poly.pdbx_strand_id
1 'polypeptide(L)'
;MPQNNNNRYELFFKKRYKVLHTLNDFLIGLLFLVGSFCFFSEELKPAGLWMFVIGSFQLLIRPTIRLVHDFHYRKFVESRRSKCRE
;
A
#
# COMPACT_ATOMS: atom_id res chain seq x y z
N MET A 1 -0.97 25.62 -23.72
CA MET A 1 -0.98 24.59 -22.66
C MET A 1 -1.22 25.29 -21.33
N PRO A 2 -2.23 24.91 -20.54
CA PRO A 2 -2.48 25.54 -19.25
C PRO A 2 -1.42 25.09 -18.24
N GLN A 3 -0.76 26.06 -17.62
CA GLN A 3 0.13 25.85 -16.48
C GLN A 3 -0.71 25.53 -15.24
N ASN A 4 -0.76 24.25 -14.88
CA ASN A 4 -1.31 23.81 -13.59
C ASN A 4 -0.22 23.95 -12.52
N ASN A 5 -0.41 24.93 -11.65
CA ASN A 5 0.37 25.27 -10.47
C ASN A 5 0.37 24.21 -9.36
N ASN A 6 -0.20 23.01 -9.60
CA ASN A 6 -0.37 21.97 -8.59
C ASN A 6 0.80 20.97 -8.40
N ASN A 7 1.91 21.15 -9.13
CA ASN A 7 2.99 20.16 -9.18
C ASN A 7 3.86 20.09 -7.90
N ARG A 8 3.87 21.13 -7.07
CA ARG A 8 4.68 21.15 -5.83
C ARG A 8 4.07 20.26 -4.74
N TYR A 9 2.75 20.11 -4.72
CA TYR A 9 2.06 19.30 -3.70
C TYR A 9 2.15 17.81 -4.03
N GLU A 10 2.10 17.44 -5.32
CA GLU A 10 2.24 16.04 -5.75
C GLU A 10 3.59 15.41 -5.34
N LEU A 11 4.69 16.17 -5.37
CA LEU A 11 6.02 15.68 -4.96
C LEU A 11 6.15 15.49 -3.45
N PHE A 12 5.59 16.39 -2.64
CA PHE A 12 5.57 16.26 -1.18
C PHE A 12 4.62 15.14 -0.73
N PHE A 13 3.45 15.01 -1.38
CA PHE A 13 2.48 13.96 -1.10
C PHE A 13 3.06 12.58 -1.46
N LYS A 14 3.73 12.44 -2.61
CA LYS A 14 4.42 11.18 -2.99
C LYS A 14 5.46 10.73 -1.96
N LYS A 15 6.26 11.64 -1.38
CA LYS A 15 7.22 11.27 -0.33
C LYS A 15 6.55 10.85 0.97
N ARG A 16 5.56 11.62 1.45
CA ARG A 16 4.79 11.29 2.67
C ARG A 16 4.02 9.98 2.50
N TYR A 17 3.43 9.73 1.34
CA TYR A 17 2.72 8.48 1.02
C TYR A 17 3.66 7.27 1.07
N LYS A 18 4.88 7.39 0.54
CA LYS A 18 5.86 6.31 0.58
C LYS A 18 6.27 5.94 2.01
N VAL A 19 6.43 6.95 2.87
CA VAL A 19 6.70 6.75 4.30
C VAL A 19 5.49 6.16 5.02
N LEU A 20 4.29 6.69 4.79
CA LEU A 20 3.04 6.15 5.36
C LEU A 20 2.82 4.67 5.00
N HIS A 21 3.19 4.28 3.79
CA HIS A 21 3.07 2.90 3.30
C HIS A 21 4.10 1.95 3.91
N THR A 22 5.27 2.49 4.29
CA THR A 22 6.30 1.75 5.03
C THR A 22 5.89 1.60 6.48
N LEU A 23 5.39 2.67 7.11
CA LEU A 23 4.87 2.65 8.47
C LEU A 23 3.66 1.71 8.61
N ASN A 24 2.73 1.74 7.65
CA ASN A 24 1.60 0.80 7.64
C ASN A 24 2.07 -0.66 7.67
N ASP A 25 3.09 -1.00 6.89
CA ASP A 25 3.63 -2.37 6.83
C ASP A 25 4.28 -2.81 8.14
N PHE A 26 5.01 -1.89 8.76
CA PHE A 26 5.55 -2.10 10.11
C PHE A 26 4.43 -2.27 11.14
N LEU A 27 3.36 -1.46 11.06
CA LEU A 27 2.19 -1.60 11.93
C LEU A 27 1.51 -2.95 11.75
N ILE A 28 1.32 -3.42 10.50
CA ILE A 28 0.75 -4.74 10.20
C ILE A 28 1.60 -5.83 10.82
N GLY A 29 2.93 -5.79 10.61
CA GLY A 29 3.85 -6.77 11.19
C GLY A 29 3.79 -6.78 12.72
N LEU A 30 3.71 -5.59 13.33
CA LEU A 30 3.60 -5.46 14.78
C LEU A 30 2.25 -5.97 15.29
N LEU A 31 1.14 -5.66 14.62
CA LEU A 31 -0.21 -6.17 14.92
C LEU A 31 -0.25 -7.70 14.82
N PHE A 32 0.36 -8.28 13.79
CA PHE A 32 0.46 -9.73 13.62
C PHE A 32 1.29 -10.37 14.74
N LEU A 33 2.41 -9.74 15.10
CA LEU A 33 3.28 -10.20 16.18
C LEU A 33 2.53 -10.17 17.51
N VAL A 34 1.92 -9.04 17.86
CA VAL A 34 1.13 -8.88 19.10
C VAL A 34 -0.08 -9.80 19.12
N GLY A 35 -0.79 -9.94 18.00
CA GLY A 35 -1.92 -10.86 17.86
C GLY A 35 -1.51 -12.33 18.06
N SER A 36 -0.33 -12.72 17.57
CA SER A 36 0.23 -14.06 17.79
C SER A 36 0.48 -14.32 19.28
N PHE A 37 0.98 -13.33 20.03
CA PHE A 37 1.16 -13.44 21.48
C PHE A 37 -0.18 -13.44 22.24
N CYS A 38 -1.16 -12.62 21.82
CA CYS A 38 -2.49 -12.61 22.44
C CYS A 38 -3.23 -13.93 22.30
N PHE A 39 -2.99 -14.71 21.24
CA PHE A 39 -3.63 -16.01 21.02
C PHE A 39 -3.29 -17.06 22.09
N PHE A 40 -2.19 -16.86 22.82
CA PHE A 40 -1.74 -17.77 23.87
C PHE A 40 -2.59 -17.69 25.15
N SER A 41 -3.36 -16.61 25.35
CA SER A 41 -4.20 -16.41 26.54
C SER A 41 -5.68 -16.36 26.18
N GLU A 42 -6.53 -17.09 26.89
CA GLU A 42 -7.97 -17.15 26.56
C GLU A 42 -8.69 -15.81 26.70
N GLU A 43 -8.32 -14.99 27.68
CA GLU A 43 -8.90 -13.66 27.88
C GLU A 43 -8.51 -12.66 26.77
N LEU A 44 -7.35 -12.86 26.14
CA LEU A 44 -6.81 -11.98 25.09
C LEU A 44 -7.11 -12.47 23.67
N LYS A 45 -7.60 -13.72 23.50
CA LYS A 45 -8.07 -14.27 22.23
C LYS A 45 -8.97 -13.32 21.43
N PRO A 46 -10.03 -12.69 22.00
CA PRO A 46 -10.87 -11.78 21.22
C PRO A 46 -10.08 -10.57 20.70
N ALA A 47 -9.21 -9.98 21.51
CA ALA A 47 -8.36 -8.86 21.08
C ALA A 47 -7.38 -9.28 19.96
N GLY A 48 -6.76 -10.45 20.10
CA GLY A 48 -5.89 -11.03 19.07
C GLY A 48 -6.62 -11.28 17.74
N LEU A 49 -7.86 -11.79 17.79
CA LEU A 49 -8.67 -12.03 16.59
C LEU A 49 -8.96 -10.73 15.84
N TRP A 50 -9.38 -9.67 16.54
CA TRP A 50 -9.62 -8.37 15.93
C TRP A 50 -8.35 -7.79 15.30
N MET A 51 -7.21 -7.88 15.97
CA MET A 51 -5.91 -7.46 15.41
C MET A 51 -5.57 -8.25 14.13
N PHE A 52 -5.87 -9.55 14.09
CA PHE A 52 -5.60 -10.41 12.95
C PHE A 52 -6.50 -10.08 11.75
N VAL A 53 -7.78 -9.83 11.99
CA VAL A 53 -8.74 -9.41 10.94
C VAL A 53 -8.32 -8.08 10.33
N ILE A 54 -8.05 -7.06 11.16
CA ILE A 54 -7.62 -5.75 10.70
C ILE A 54 -6.29 -5.87 9.93
N GLY A 55 -5.31 -6.59 10.50
CA GLY A 55 -4.02 -6.83 9.86
C GLY A 55 -4.15 -7.50 8.49
N SER A 56 -5.05 -8.48 8.35
CA SER A 56 -5.30 -9.19 7.09
C SER A 56 -5.84 -8.26 6.00
N PHE A 57 -6.83 -7.42 6.32
CA PHE A 57 -7.34 -6.41 5.37
C PHE A 57 -6.25 -5.43 4.94
N GLN A 58 -5.39 -5.02 5.87
CA GLN A 58 -4.32 -4.06 5.62
C GLN A 58 -3.21 -4.68 4.75
N LEU A 59 -2.97 -5.98 4.87
CA LEU A 59 -2.04 -6.75 4.05
C LEU A 59 -2.48 -6.80 2.56
N LEU A 60 -3.79 -6.78 2.29
CA LEU A 60 -4.36 -6.73 0.94
C LEU A 60 -4.19 -5.37 0.24
N ILE A 61 -4.12 -4.27 1.00
CA ILE A 61 -3.97 -2.91 0.43
C ILE A 61 -2.67 -2.80 -0.38
N ARG A 62 -1.58 -3.39 0.12
CA ARG A 62 -0.24 -3.37 -0.48
C ARG A 62 -0.15 -3.95 -1.90
N PRO A 63 -0.55 -5.22 -2.13
CA PRO A 63 -0.59 -5.80 -3.46
C PRO A 63 -1.62 -5.10 -4.35
N THR A 64 -2.75 -4.63 -3.80
CA THR A 64 -3.78 -3.90 -4.58
C THR A 64 -3.24 -2.63 -5.19
N ILE A 65 -2.53 -1.80 -4.41
CA ILE A 65 -1.92 -0.55 -4.93
C ILE A 65 -0.85 -0.88 -5.97
N ARG A 66 0.00 -1.89 -5.72
CA ARG A 66 1.03 -2.32 -6.67
C ARG A 66 0.41 -2.83 -7.97
N LEU A 67 -0.65 -3.63 -7.89
CA LEU A 67 -1.41 -4.16 -9.03
C LEU A 67 -2.00 -3.03 -9.88
N VAL A 68 -2.68 -2.07 -9.26
CA VAL A 68 -3.25 -0.92 -9.97
C VAL A 68 -2.16 -0.10 -10.66
N HIS A 69 -1.04 0.12 -9.96
CA HIS A 69 0.09 0.86 -10.53
C HIS A 69 0.73 0.13 -11.71
N ASP A 70 0.98 -1.18 -11.59
CA ASP A 70 1.56 -2.01 -12.63
C ASP A 70 0.65 -2.09 -13.85
N PHE A 71 -0.66 -2.27 -13.64
CA PHE A 71 -1.66 -2.30 -14.70
C PHE A 71 -1.75 -0.96 -15.46
N HIS A 72 -1.70 0.16 -14.74
CA HIS A 72 -1.68 1.49 -15.36
C HIS A 72 -0.37 1.75 -16.13
N TYR A 73 0.78 1.34 -15.58
CA TYR A 73 2.08 1.54 -16.21
C TYR A 73 2.25 0.72 -17.49
N ARG A 74 1.75 -0.52 -17.51
CA ARG A 74 1.79 -1.37 -18.71
C ARG A 74 1.10 -0.73 -19.91
N LYS A 75 -0.01 -0.02 -19.67
CA LYS A 75 -0.74 0.70 -20.72
C LYS A 75 0.06 1.87 -21.32
N PHE A 76 0.96 2.50 -20.56
CA PHE A 76 1.81 3.58 -21.05
C PHE A 76 3.04 3.08 -21.84
N VAL A 77 3.62 1.95 -21.45
CA VAL A 77 4.79 1.36 -22.13
C VAL A 77 4.42 0.87 -23.54
N GLU A 78 3.22 0.36 -23.74
CA GLU A 78 2.77 -0.17 -25.04
C GLU A 78 2.68 0.93 -26.12
N SER A 79 2.26 2.14 -25.75
CA SER A 79 2.10 3.27 -26.69
C SER A 79 3.44 3.85 -27.19
N ARG A 80 4.56 3.58 -26.50
CA ARG A 80 5.89 4.02 -26.93
C ARG A 80 6.53 3.05 -27.94
N ARG A 81 6.07 1.80 -28.02
CA ARG A 81 6.68 0.77 -28.87
C ARG A 81 6.22 0.81 -30.32
N SER A 82 5.03 1.35 -30.59
CA SER A 82 4.50 1.52 -31.96
C SER A 82 5.15 2.68 -32.71
N LYS A 83 5.56 3.75 -32.02
CA LYS A 83 6.15 4.94 -32.65
C LYS A 83 7.60 4.78 -33.13
N CYS A 84 8.23 3.64 -32.84
CA CYS A 84 9.59 3.31 -33.30
C CYS A 84 9.56 2.31 -34.47
N ARG A 85 8.37 1.96 -34.98
CA ARG A 85 8.15 0.95 -36.01
C ARG A 85 7.50 1.54 -37.29
N GLU A 86 7.28 2.85 -37.34
CA GLU A 86 7.03 3.64 -38.56
C GLU A 86 8.26 4.48 -38.86
#